data_AF-A0A0M3QVJ9-F1
#
_entry.id   AF-A0A0M3QVJ9-F1
#
_cell.length_a   1.000
_cell.length_b   1.000
_cell.length_c   1.000
_cell.angle_alpha   90.00
_cell.angle_beta   90.00
_cell.angle_gamma   90.00
#
_symmetry.space_group_name_H-M   'P 1'
#
loop_
_entity.id
_entity.type
_entity.pdbx_description
1 polymer ?
#
loop_
_entity_poly.entity_id
_entity_poly.type
_entity_poly.pdbx_seq_one_letter_code
_entity_poly.pdbx_strand_id
1 'polypeptide(L)' 'MLPPSRQQILRLYKHLIKYGNHLQLTDKNYFLGRVRHEFRQKQQLNNPLEIEFTFKVGRK' A
#
# COMPACT_ATOMS: atom_id res chain seq x y z
N MET A 1 3.48 -6.30 18.91
CA MET A 1 3.39 -6.82 17.53
C MET A 1 4.60 -6.27 16.76
N LEU A 2 5.14 -7.03 15.81
CA LEU A 2 6.36 -6.66 15.09
C LEU A 2 5.98 -5.83 13.84
N PRO A 3 6.58 -4.65 13.62
CA PRO A 3 6.31 -3.87 12.43
C PRO A 3 6.67 -4.68 11.17
N PRO A 4 5.88 -4.56 10.08
CA PRO A 4 6.13 -5.31 8.86
C PRO A 4 7.49 -4.93 8.26
N SER A 5 8.21 -5.92 7.74
CA SER A 5 9.51 -5.69 7.13
C SER A 5 9.37 -4.89 5.84
N ARG A 6 10.42 -4.16 5.45
CA ARG A 6 10.46 -3.42 4.17
C ARG A 6 10.10 -4.30 2.97
N GLN A 7 10.50 -5.59 2.99
CA GLN A 7 10.15 -6.54 1.94
C GLN A 7 8.65 -6.85 1.89
N GLN A 8 8.00 -6.99 3.04
CA GLN A 8 6.55 -7.21 3.11
C GLN A 8 5.78 -6.01 2.57
N ILE A 9 6.21 -4.79 2.92
CA ILE A 9 5.62 -3.54 2.42
C ILE A 9 5.75 -3.45 0.88
N LEU A 10 6.93 -3.76 0.34
CA LEU A 10 7.16 -3.75 -1.11
C LEU A 10 6.37 -4.84 -1.85
N ARG A 11 6.20 -6.03 -1.24
CA ARG A 11 5.33 -7.08 -1.79
C ARG A 11 3.87 -6.62 -1.84
N LEU A 12 3.38 -5.97 -0.79
CA LEU A 12 2.02 -5.42 -0.75
C LEU A 12 1.82 -4.37 -1.85
N TYR A 13 2.78 -3.45 -2.02
CA TYR A 13 2.74 -2.45 -3.08
C TYR A 13 2.64 -3.08 -4.48
N LYS A 14 3.47 -4.08 -4.77
CA LYS A 14 3.39 -4.82 -6.04
C LYS A 14 2.05 -5.54 -6.21
N HIS A 15 1.52 -6.12 -5.14
CA HIS A 15 0.25 -6.81 -5.15
C HIS A 15 -0.92 -5.86 -5.48
N LEU A 16 -0.96 -4.68 -4.85
CA LEU A 16 -1.95 -3.64 -5.13
C LEU A 16 -1.89 -3.16 -6.58
N ILE A 17 -0.69 -2.95 -7.14
CA ILE A 17 -0.53 -2.61 -8.56
C ILE A 17 -1.11 -3.70 -9.46
N LYS A 18 -0.79 -4.97 -9.18
CA LYS A 18 -1.28 -6.10 -9.97
C LYS A 18 -2.81 -6.21 -9.87
N TYR A 19 -3.38 -5.99 -8.70
CA TYR A 19 -4.83 -5.95 -8.50
C TYR A 19 -5.47 -4.80 -9.29
N GLY A 20 -4.87 -3.61 -9.25
CA GLY A 20 -5.33 -2.44 -10.00
C GLY A 20 -5.41 -2.68 -11.51
N ASN A 21 -4.52 -3.51 -12.07
CA ASN A 21 -4.58 -3.89 -13.48
C ASN A 21 -5.80 -4.75 -13.84
N HIS A 22 -6.33 -5.51 -12.88
CA HIS A 22 -7.53 -6.34 -13.04
C HIS A 22 -8.84 -5.58 -12.81
N LEU A 23 -8.79 -4.33 -12.33
CA LEU A 23 -9.99 -3.50 -12.19
C LEU A 23 -10.59 -3.19 -13.57
N GLN A 24 -11.87 -3.50 -13.75
CA GLN A 24 -12.59 -3.25 -15.00
C GLN A 24 -13.44 -1.96 -14.94
N LEU A 25 -13.97 -1.65 -13.75
CA LEU A 25 -14.95 -0.57 -13.55
C LEU A 25 -14.35 0.72 -12.99
N THR A 26 -13.03 0.78 -12.81
CA THR A 26 -12.33 1.87 -12.13
C THR A 26 -11.23 2.42 -13.00
N ASP A 27 -11.00 3.73 -12.92
CA ASP A 27 -9.86 4.35 -13.59
C ASP A 27 -8.55 3.81 -12.99
N LYS A 28 -7.82 3.05 -13.80
CA LYS A 28 -6.56 2.40 -13.42
C LYS A 28 -5.48 3.42 -13.07
N ASN A 29 -5.44 4.55 -13.79
CA ASN A 29 -4.47 5.62 -13.54
C ASN A 29 -4.78 6.33 -12.23
N TYR A 30 -6.05 6.58 -11.95
CA TYR A 30 -6.47 7.13 -10.66
C TYR A 30 -6.10 6.20 -9.51
N PHE A 31 -6.42 4.90 -9.61
CA PHE A 31 -6.09 3.91 -8.60
C PHE A 31 -4.58 3.82 -8.34
N LEU A 32 -3.78 3.72 -9.41
CA LEU A 32 -2.31 3.72 -9.32
C LEU A 32 -1.76 5.00 -8.70
N GLY A 33 -2.30 6.16 -9.10
CA GLY A 33 -1.93 7.46 -8.55
C GLY A 33 -2.20 7.54 -7.05
N ARG A 34 -3.39 7.08 -6.63
CA ARG A 34 -3.81 7.02 -5.22
C ARG A 34 -2.88 6.13 -4.40
N VAL A 35 -2.63 4.89 -4.85
CA VAL A 35 -1.72 3.96 -4.16
C VAL A 35 -0.32 4.56 -4.02
N ARG A 36 0.24 5.14 -5.08
CA ARG A 36 1.56 5.79 -5.03
C ARG A 36 1.60 7.00 -4.10
N HIS A 37 0.51 7.75 -4.02
CA HIS A 37 0.41 8.92 -3.14
C HIS A 37 0.40 8.49 -1.67
N GLU A 38 -0.46 7.53 -1.30
CA GLU A 38 -0.55 6.99 0.06
C GLU A 38 0.79 6.43 0.53
N PHE A 39 1.46 5.60 -0.29
CA PHE A 39 2.76 5.03 0.07
C PHE A 39 3.85 6.09 0.23
N ARG A 40 3.82 7.18 -0.54
CA ARG A 40 4.80 8.29 -0.40
C ARG A 40 4.54 9.13 0.83
N GLN A 41 3.28 9.48 1.11
CA GLN A 41 2.93 10.24 2.31
C GLN A 41 3.29 9.46 3.58
N LYS A 42 3.06 8.14 3.56
CA LYS A 42 3.30 7.25 4.69
C LYS A 42 4.74 6.72 4.76
N GLN A 43 5.60 7.06 3.81
CA GLN A 43 7.01 6.64 3.81
C GLN A 43 7.82 7.24 4.96
N GLN A 44 7.44 8.43 5.42
CA GLN A 44 8.09 9.14 6.53
C GLN A 44 7.47 8.83 7.89
N LEU A 45 6.47 7.94 7.97
CA LEU A 45 5.91 7.50 9.24
C LEU A 45 6.97 6.73 10.01
N ASN A 46 7.44 7.30 11.12
CA ASN A 46 8.34 6.65 12.06
C ASN A 46 7.59 5.86 13.15
N ASN A 47 6.26 5.97 13.21
CA ASN A 47 5.46 5.31 14.23
C ASN A 47 5.15 3.86 13.84
N PRO A 48 5.68 2.84 14.55
CA PRO A 48 5.51 1.44 14.18
C PRO A 48 4.04 0.97 14.22
N LEU A 49 3.21 1.59 15.08
CA LEU A 49 1.79 1.27 15.17
C LEU A 49 1.01 1.73 13.93
N GLU A 50 1.36 2.90 13.38
CA GLU A 50 0.72 3.44 12.18
C GLU A 50 1.15 2.68 10.92
N ILE A 51 2.41 2.24 10.87
CA ILE A 51 2.92 1.37 9.80
C ILE A 51 2.13 0.05 9.80
N GLU A 52 1.97 -0.57 10.96
CA GLU A 52 1.23 -1.82 11.09
C GLU A 52 -0.25 -1.68 10.71
N PHE A 53 -0.90 -0.63 11.21
CA PHE A 53 -2.29 -0.33 10.87
C PHE A 53 -2.47 -0.14 9.36
N THR A 54 -1.63 0.70 8.74
CA THR A 54 -1.69 0.97 7.30
C THR A 54 -1.43 -0.31 6.48
N PHE A 55 -0.45 -1.12 6.90
CA PHE A 55 -0.15 -2.39 6.25
C PHE A 55 -1.32 -3.38 6.35
N LYS A 56 -2.00 -3.43 7.50
CA LYS A 56 -3.18 -4.28 7.71
C LYS A 56 -4.37 -3.83 6.85
N VAL A 57 -4.59 -2.52 6.72
CA VAL A 57 -5.64 -1.95 5.84
C VAL A 57 -5.38 -2.33 4.39
N GLY A 58 -4.16 -2.16 3.88
CA GLY A 58 -3.87 -2.46 2.48
C GLY A 58 -3.91 -3.95 2.12
N ARG A 59 -3.84 -4.84 3.12
CA ARG A 59 -3.91 -6.31 2.94
C ARG A 59 -5.35 -6.85 2.97
N LYS A 60 -6.29 -6.07 3.50
CA LYS A 60 -7.70 -6.47 3.64
C LYS A 60 -8.45 -6.27 2.34
#